data_AF-H6V4S4-F1
#
_entry.id   AF-H6V4S4-F1
#
_cell.length_a   1.000
_cell.length_b   1.000
_cell.length_c   1.000
_cell.angle_alpha   90.00
_cell.angle_beta   90.00
_cell.angle_gamma   90.00
#
_symmetry.space_group_name_H-M   'P 1'
#
loop_
_entity.id
_entity.type
_entity.pdbx_description
1 polymer ?
#
loop_
_entity_poly.entity_id
_entity_poly.type
_entity_poly.pdbx_seq_one_letter_code
_entity_poly.pdbx_strand_id
1 'polypeptide(L)'
;TQNQAFSALLFVYRVLLRRELEGLGDRVRARPKRRLPVVLSRDQVRSVLRELQAMSPTHGLMGTLLYGSGLRLMECLRLRVRDVDFARHQITLRSGKGGKDRPAILPRSAEDPLRKHLERVQQLHRADLDAGFGSVRLPYALARKYPKAAWNLEWQWLFPGKQITTDPRTGARRRHHIHSSSVQRSVSRAGRRARLPQRVTCHILRHSFATHLL
;
A
#
# COMPACT_ATOMS: atom_id res chain seq x y z
N THR A 1 -10.18 19.51 4.49
CA THR A 1 -11.33 19.64 3.58
C THR A 1 -11.36 21.03 2.96
N GLN A 2 -11.38 22.13 3.72
CA GLN A 2 -11.33 23.50 3.20
C GLN A 2 -10.18 23.74 2.20
N ASN A 3 -8.93 23.45 2.56
CA ASN A 3 -7.79 23.65 1.64
C ASN A 3 -7.88 22.80 0.37
N GLN A 4 -8.52 21.63 0.43
CA GLN A 4 -8.73 20.77 -0.75
C GLN A 4 -9.80 21.36 -1.66
N ALA A 5 -10.92 21.82 -1.10
CA ALA A 5 -11.98 22.53 -1.84
C ALA A 5 -11.44 23.83 -2.46
N PHE A 6 -10.66 24.59 -1.69
CA PHE A 6 -9.98 25.78 -2.16
C PHE A 6 -9.03 25.48 -3.34
N SER A 7 -8.24 24.41 -3.25
CA SER A 7 -7.36 23.99 -4.35
C SER A 7 -8.15 23.54 -5.58
N ALA A 8 -9.31 22.90 -5.39
CA ALA A 8 -10.18 22.51 -6.50
C ALA A 8 -10.78 23.74 -7.21
N LEU A 9 -11.25 24.74 -6.46
CA LEU A 9 -11.75 26.00 -7.02
C LEU A 9 -10.63 26.75 -7.77
N LEU A 10 -9.44 26.86 -7.18
CA LEU A 10 -8.29 27.45 -7.86
C LEU A 10 -7.97 26.73 -9.17
N PHE A 11 -8.05 25.40 -9.20
CA PHE A 11 -7.85 24.63 -10.43
C PHE A 11 -8.91 24.94 -11.49
N VAL A 12 -10.19 24.97 -11.11
CA VAL A 12 -11.29 25.31 -12.05
C VAL A 12 -11.07 26.69 -12.65
N TYR A 13 -10.83 27.71 -11.83
CA TYR A 13 -10.69 29.07 -12.32
C TYR A 13 -9.44 29.27 -13.17
N ARG A 14 -8.28 28.80 -12.71
CA ARG A 14 -7.02 29.01 -13.42
C ARG A 14 -6.85 28.13 -14.66
N VAL A 15 -7.25 26.86 -14.59
CA VAL A 15 -6.97 25.88 -15.65
C VAL A 15 -8.13 25.75 -16.63
N LEU A 16 -9.36 25.63 -16.13
CA LEU A 16 -10.53 25.42 -16.99
C LEU A 16 -11.08 26.74 -17.52
N LEU A 17 -11.25 27.74 -16.64
CA LEU A 17 -11.85 29.03 -17.00
C LEU A 17 -10.82 30.07 -17.45
N ARG A 18 -9.51 29.77 -17.34
CA ARG A 18 -8.38 30.66 -17.67
C ARG A 18 -8.54 32.08 -17.08
N ARG A 19 -9.11 32.17 -15.88
CA ARG A 19 -9.31 33.42 -15.14
C ARG A 19 -8.44 33.43 -13.90
N GLU A 20 -7.71 34.52 -13.71
CA GLU A 20 -7.06 34.77 -12.44
C GLU A 20 -8.11 35.19 -11.42
N LEU A 21 -7.96 34.67 -10.20
CA LEU A 21 -8.74 35.12 -9.07
C LEU A 21 -7.86 36.07 -8.26
N GLU A 22 -8.13 37.37 -8.38
CA GLU A 22 -7.44 38.42 -7.63
C GLU A 22 -7.95 38.51 -6.18
N GLY A 23 -7.12 39.00 -5.27
CA GLY A 23 -7.53 39.26 -3.88
C GLY A 23 -7.61 38.04 -2.94
N LEU A 24 -7.26 36.84 -3.40
CA LEU A 24 -7.17 35.65 -2.53
C LEU A 24 -5.82 35.58 -1.80
N GLY A 25 -5.67 36.42 -0.78
CA GLY A 25 -4.53 36.33 0.13
C GLY A 25 -4.50 35.01 0.94
N ASP A 26 -3.46 34.84 1.76
CA ASP A 26 -3.27 33.68 2.64
C ASP A 26 -4.41 33.40 3.65
N ARG A 27 -5.36 34.33 3.78
CA ARG A 27 -6.50 34.27 4.71
C ARG A 27 -7.46 33.11 4.46
N VAL A 28 -7.55 32.58 3.23
CA VAL A 28 -8.50 31.50 2.88
C VAL A 28 -7.94 30.11 3.20
N ARG A 29 -6.62 29.98 3.38
CA ARG A 29 -5.99 28.70 3.71
C ARG A 29 -6.07 28.45 5.21
N ALA A 30 -6.82 27.43 5.60
CA ALA A 30 -6.84 26.96 6.97
C ALA A 30 -5.45 26.48 7.40
N ARG A 31 -4.94 27.02 8.52
CA ARG A 31 -3.71 26.53 9.15
C ARG A 31 -3.97 25.16 9.77
N PRO A 32 -3.23 24.10 9.39
CA PRO A 32 -3.43 22.79 9.98
C PRO A 32 -3.04 22.84 11.47
N LYS A 33 -3.93 22.39 12.36
CA LYS A 33 -3.57 22.15 13.76
C LYS A 33 -2.48 21.08 13.80
N ARG A 34 -1.29 21.42 14.33
CA ARG A 34 -0.20 20.46 14.55
C ARG A 34 -0.67 19.46 15.61
N ARG A 35 -0.90 18.21 15.21
CA ARG A 35 -1.11 17.10 16.14
C ARG A 35 0.23 16.42 16.35
N LEU A 36 0.60 16.18 17.61
CA LEU A 36 1.78 15.37 17.91
C LEU A 36 1.59 13.98 17.27
N PRO A 37 2.61 13.46 16.57
CA PRO A 37 2.53 12.11 16.04
C PRO A 37 2.39 11.12 17.19
N VAL A 38 1.33 10.32 17.16
CA VAL A 38 1.18 9.22 18.13
C VAL A 38 2.02 8.05 17.63
N VAL A 39 3.09 7.75 18.36
CA VAL A 39 3.98 6.61 18.12
C VAL A 39 3.62 5.50 19.10
N LEU A 40 3.55 4.26 18.62
CA LEU A 40 3.44 3.08 19.48
C LEU A 40 4.82 2.64 19.97
N SER A 41 4.91 2.19 21.23
CA SER A 41 6.10 1.51 21.74
C SER A 41 6.33 0.16 21.04
N ARG A 42 7.54 -0.40 21.16
CA ARG A 42 7.89 -1.69 20.54
C ARG A 42 6.97 -2.83 21.01
N ASP A 43 6.61 -2.85 22.29
CA ASP A 43 5.69 -3.88 22.82
C ASP A 43 4.25 -3.68 22.34
N GLN A 44 3.79 -2.44 22.25
CA GLN A 44 2.48 -2.13 21.67
C GLN A 44 2.41 -2.57 20.20
N VAL A 45 3.45 -2.29 19.41
CA VAL A 45 3.55 -2.77 18.02
C VAL A 45 3.51 -4.30 17.98
N ARG A 46 4.30 -4.97 18.82
CA ARG A 46 4.33 -6.44 18.89
C ARG A 46 2.94 -7.02 19.18
N SER A 47 2.21 -6.46 20.14
CA SER A 47 0.84 -6.88 20.47
C SER A 47 -0.12 -6.69 19.30
N VAL A 48 -0.05 -5.54 18.61
CA VAL A 48 -0.87 -5.29 17.42
C VAL A 48 -0.56 -6.27 16.29
N LEU A 49 0.73 -6.56 16.03
CA LEU A 49 1.13 -7.50 14.99
C LEU A 49 0.70 -8.94 15.30
N ARG A 50 0.76 -9.36 16.56
CA ARG A 50 0.24 -10.67 17.02
C ARG A 50 -1.27 -10.79 16.75
N GLU A 51 -2.05 -9.77 17.14
CA GLU A 51 -3.49 -9.74 16.89
C GLU A 51 -3.84 -9.72 15.39
N LEU A 52 -3.08 -8.97 14.58
CA LEU A 52 -3.23 -8.98 13.13
C LEU A 52 -2.98 -10.37 12.54
N GLN A 53 -1.88 -11.02 12.94
CA GLN A 53 -1.51 -12.34 12.47
C GLN A 53 -2.58 -13.38 12.83
N ALA A 54 -3.11 -13.33 14.05
CA ALA A 54 -4.17 -14.21 14.51
C ALA A 54 -5.49 -14.01 13.74
N MET A 55 -5.82 -12.77 13.37
CA MET A 55 -7.02 -12.48 12.57
C MET A 55 -6.88 -12.85 11.09
N SER A 56 -5.70 -12.57 10.51
CA SER A 56 -5.43 -12.80 9.10
C SER A 56 -3.92 -12.85 8.89
N PRO A 57 -3.35 -14.02 8.57
CA PRO A 57 -1.92 -14.15 8.29
C PRO A 57 -1.42 -13.20 7.20
N THR A 58 -2.24 -12.95 6.17
CA THR A 58 -1.91 -11.99 5.10
C THR A 58 -1.85 -10.56 5.62
N HIS A 59 -2.84 -10.10 6.41
CA HIS A 59 -2.79 -8.75 6.99
C HIS A 59 -1.71 -8.61 8.06
N GLY A 60 -1.39 -9.68 8.80
CA GLY A 60 -0.26 -9.74 9.73
C GLY A 60 1.06 -9.50 9.01
N LEU A 61 1.31 -10.24 7.93
CA LEU A 61 2.48 -10.03 7.07
C LEU A 61 2.56 -8.59 6.53
N MET A 62 1.45 -8.03 6.06
CA MET A 62 1.41 -6.63 5.62
C MET A 62 1.69 -5.66 6.77
N GLY A 63 1.17 -5.90 7.96
CA GLY A 63 1.47 -5.13 9.16
C GLY A 63 2.96 -5.15 9.50
N THR A 64 3.59 -6.31 9.40
CA THR A 64 5.03 -6.49 9.59
C THR A 64 5.83 -5.69 8.57
N LEU A 65 5.43 -5.67 7.29
CA LEU A 65 6.11 -4.86 6.27
C LEU A 65 5.89 -3.35 6.46
N LEU A 66 4.67 -2.93 6.85
CA LEU A 66 4.37 -1.51 7.11
C LEU A 66 5.24 -0.96 8.25
N TYR A 67 5.42 -1.74 9.31
CA TYR A 67 6.33 -1.41 10.40
C TYR A 67 7.78 -1.67 9.98
N GLY A 68 8.22 -2.92 9.85
CA GLY A 68 9.64 -3.30 9.69
C GLY A 68 10.34 -2.79 8.42
N SER A 69 9.61 -2.40 7.37
CA SER A 69 10.18 -1.79 6.15
C SER A 69 9.79 -0.32 5.99
N GLY A 70 8.97 0.22 6.91
CA GLY A 70 8.45 1.57 6.83
C GLY A 70 7.66 1.86 5.56
N LEU A 71 6.87 0.92 5.03
CA LEU A 71 6.12 1.12 3.78
C LEU A 71 4.89 2.01 3.97
N ARG A 72 4.52 2.80 2.94
CA ARG A 72 3.19 3.43 2.89
C ARG A 72 2.19 2.32 2.59
N LEU A 73 0.94 2.49 3.02
CA LEU A 73 -0.12 1.51 2.71
C LEU A 73 -0.19 1.22 1.21
N MET A 74 -0.22 2.25 0.36
CA MET A 74 -0.28 2.06 -1.08
C MET A 74 1.01 1.50 -1.69
N GLU A 75 2.17 1.71 -1.05
CA GLU A 75 3.43 1.07 -1.49
C GLU A 75 3.34 -0.45 -1.23
N CYS A 76 2.94 -0.86 -0.01
CA CYS A 76 2.77 -2.26 0.36
C CYS A 76 1.74 -2.98 -0.52
N LEU A 77 0.57 -2.36 -0.75
CA LEU A 77 -0.49 -2.93 -1.58
C LEU A 77 -0.10 -3.14 -3.04
N ARG A 78 0.79 -2.30 -3.55
CA ARG A 78 1.20 -2.31 -4.97
C ARG A 78 2.49 -3.07 -5.22
N LEU A 79 3.06 -3.71 -4.19
CA LEU A 79 4.19 -4.61 -4.37
C LEU A 79 3.83 -5.72 -5.36
N ARG A 80 4.79 -6.05 -6.21
CA ARG A 80 4.74 -7.21 -7.10
C ARG A 80 5.66 -8.31 -6.58
N VAL A 81 5.47 -9.52 -7.09
CA VAL A 81 6.33 -10.66 -6.74
C VAL A 81 7.80 -10.34 -6.99
N ARG A 82 8.12 -9.73 -8.14
CA ARG A 82 9.49 -9.33 -8.52
C ARG A 82 10.14 -8.26 -7.65
N ASP A 83 9.37 -7.58 -6.82
CA ASP A 83 9.90 -6.47 -6.01
C ASP A 83 10.61 -6.97 -4.75
N VAL A 84 10.50 -8.26 -4.43
CA VAL A 84 11.11 -8.89 -3.26
C VAL A 84 12.41 -9.59 -3.67
N ASP A 85 13.52 -9.16 -3.10
CA ASP A 85 14.84 -9.79 -3.24
C ASP A 85 15.25 -10.41 -1.90
N PHE A 86 15.08 -11.72 -1.78
CA PHE A 86 15.44 -12.47 -0.57
C PHE A 86 16.95 -12.60 -0.38
N ALA A 87 17.74 -12.56 -1.47
CA ALA A 87 19.20 -12.68 -1.37
C ALA A 87 19.81 -11.39 -0.81
N ARG A 88 19.26 -10.24 -1.19
CA ARG A 88 19.68 -8.93 -0.67
C ARG A 88 18.92 -8.47 0.57
N HIS A 89 17.94 -9.24 1.05
CA HIS A 89 17.02 -8.85 2.12
C HIS A 89 16.39 -7.47 1.86
N GLN A 90 15.91 -7.24 0.63
CA GLN A 90 15.43 -5.95 0.17
C GLN A 90 14.09 -6.04 -0.55
N ILE A 91 13.32 -4.95 -0.46
CA ILE A 91 12.10 -4.71 -1.22
C ILE A 91 12.31 -3.47 -2.09
N THR A 92 12.13 -3.61 -3.40
CA THR A 92 12.21 -2.51 -4.35
C THR A 92 10.86 -1.80 -4.44
N LEU A 93 10.76 -0.58 -3.93
CA LEU A 93 9.54 0.21 -4.00
C LEU A 93 9.53 1.03 -5.27
N ARG A 94 8.66 0.63 -6.22
CA ARG A 94 8.57 1.30 -7.51
C ARG A 94 7.69 2.53 -7.48
N SER A 95 8.07 3.54 -8.25
CA SER A 95 7.32 4.81 -8.35
C SER A 95 7.08 5.46 -6.98
N GLY A 96 8.14 5.59 -6.18
CA GLY A 96 8.14 6.35 -4.94
C GLY A 96 7.87 7.84 -5.18
N LYS A 97 8.04 8.66 -4.13
CA LYS A 97 7.88 10.13 -4.24
C LYS A 97 8.80 10.64 -5.37
N GLY A 98 8.22 11.31 -6.37
CA GLY A 98 8.95 11.81 -7.55
C GLY A 98 9.19 10.79 -8.66
N GLY A 99 8.52 9.64 -8.64
CA GLY A 99 8.61 8.64 -9.72
C GLY A 99 9.88 7.78 -9.69
N LYS A 100 10.74 7.95 -8.68
CA LYS A 100 11.98 7.19 -8.50
C LYS A 100 11.73 5.91 -7.71
N ASP A 101 12.42 4.85 -8.11
CA ASP A 101 12.46 3.61 -7.35
C ASP A 101 13.38 3.78 -6.13
N ARG A 102 13.05 3.12 -5.00
CA ARG A 102 13.90 3.14 -3.80
C ARG A 102 13.95 1.75 -3.15
N PRO A 103 15.09 1.33 -2.60
CA PRO A 103 15.14 0.14 -1.77
C PRO A 103 14.48 0.39 -0.41
N ALA A 104 13.94 -0.67 0.18
CA ALA A 104 13.50 -0.76 1.56
C ALA A 104 13.98 -2.09 2.14
N ILE A 105 14.14 -2.14 3.46
CA ILE A 105 14.59 -3.34 4.17
C ILE A 105 13.49 -4.41 4.11
N LEU A 106 13.83 -5.67 3.82
CA LEU A 106 12.98 -6.82 4.09
C LEU A 106 13.28 -7.33 5.52
N PRO A 107 12.34 -7.27 6.47
CA PRO A 107 12.57 -7.75 7.82
C PRO A 107 12.74 -9.27 7.80
N ARG A 108 13.77 -9.80 8.47
CA ARG A 108 14.02 -11.25 8.56
C ARG A 108 12.80 -12.03 9.05
N SER A 109 12.06 -11.46 10.01
CA SER A 109 10.82 -12.06 10.52
C SER A 109 9.70 -12.20 9.49
N ALA A 110 9.78 -11.49 8.37
CA ALA A 110 8.82 -11.56 7.28
C ALA A 110 9.21 -12.57 6.20
N GLU A 111 10.46 -13.08 6.17
CA GLU A 111 10.96 -13.91 5.06
C GLU A 111 10.21 -15.23 4.92
N ASP A 112 10.19 -16.07 5.96
CA ASP A 112 9.50 -17.37 5.89
C ASP A 112 7.99 -17.22 5.68
N PRO A 113 7.28 -16.30 6.38
CA PRO A 113 5.88 -16.04 6.08
C PRO A 113 5.65 -15.56 4.63
N LEU A 114 6.58 -14.81 4.06
CA LEU A 114 6.49 -14.29 2.70
C LEU A 114 6.76 -15.39 1.66
N ARG A 115 7.69 -16.32 1.90
CA ARG A 115 7.89 -17.51 1.04
C ARG A 115 6.62 -18.37 0.99
N LYS A 116 6.05 -18.71 2.15
CA LYS A 116 4.76 -19.42 2.25
C LYS A 116 3.61 -18.63 1.63
N HIS A 117 3.69 -17.30 1.63
CA HIS A 117 2.71 -16.47 0.93
C HIS A 117 2.84 -16.57 -0.59
N LEU A 118 4.07 -16.51 -1.10
CA LEU A 118 4.35 -16.60 -2.53
C LEU A 118 3.92 -17.93 -3.14
N GLU A 119 4.06 -19.04 -2.42
CA GLU A 119 3.53 -20.35 -2.84
C GLU A 119 2.01 -20.29 -3.10
N ARG A 120 1.26 -19.67 -2.17
CA ARG A 120 -0.19 -19.47 -2.32
C ARG A 120 -0.52 -18.53 -3.48
N VAL A 121 0.27 -17.47 -3.67
CA VAL A 121 0.11 -16.54 -4.80
C VAL A 121 0.37 -17.25 -6.12
N GLN A 122 1.38 -18.12 -6.19
CA GLN A 122 1.70 -18.90 -7.38
C GLN A 122 0.58 -19.89 -7.72
N GLN A 123 0.03 -20.58 -6.73
CA GLN A 123 -1.12 -21.48 -6.94
C GLN A 123 -2.35 -20.70 -7.42
N LEU A 124 -2.64 -19.56 -6.79
CA LEU A 124 -3.75 -18.69 -7.20
C LEU A 124 -3.57 -18.18 -8.63
N HIS A 125 -2.35 -17.77 -8.99
CA HIS A 125 -2.03 -17.31 -10.34
C HIS A 125 -2.22 -18.42 -11.38
N ARG A 126 -1.79 -19.66 -11.09
CA ARG A 126 -2.03 -20.81 -11.96
C ARG A 126 -3.53 -21.04 -12.19
N ALA A 127 -4.33 -21.05 -11.13
CA ALA A 127 -5.77 -21.18 -11.25
C ALA A 127 -6.40 -20.02 -12.06
N ASP A 128 -5.90 -18.79 -11.90
CA ASP A 128 -6.35 -17.65 -12.68
C ASP A 128 -5.95 -17.76 -14.17
N LEU A 129 -4.77 -18.32 -14.47
CA LEU A 129 -4.34 -18.60 -15.84
C LEU A 129 -5.25 -19.63 -16.51
N ASP A 130 -5.53 -20.74 -15.81
CA ASP A 130 -6.41 -21.80 -16.31
C ASP A 130 -7.84 -21.30 -16.55
N ALA A 131 -8.29 -20.34 -15.73
CA ALA A 131 -9.59 -19.66 -15.89
C ALA A 131 -9.58 -18.52 -16.92
N GLY A 132 -8.44 -18.18 -17.53
CA GLY A 132 -8.30 -17.12 -18.53
C GLY A 132 -8.20 -15.69 -17.98
N PHE A 133 -8.02 -15.52 -16.66
CA PHE A 133 -7.96 -14.21 -15.97
C PHE A 133 -6.60 -13.87 -15.36
N GLY A 134 -5.55 -14.64 -15.63
CA GLY A 134 -4.21 -14.48 -15.04
C GLY A 134 -3.42 -13.24 -15.49
N SER A 135 -4.01 -12.36 -16.31
CA SER A 135 -3.33 -11.11 -16.69
C SER A 135 -3.40 -10.06 -15.56
N VAL A 136 -2.38 -9.22 -15.43
CA VAL A 136 -2.37 -8.07 -14.51
C VAL A 136 -2.20 -6.75 -15.26
N ARG A 137 -2.65 -5.65 -14.66
CA ARG A 137 -2.36 -4.32 -15.18
C ARG A 137 -0.87 -4.00 -15.00
N LEU A 138 -0.19 -3.69 -16.10
CA LEU A 138 1.21 -3.26 -16.10
C LEU A 138 1.34 -1.74 -15.90
N PRO A 139 2.46 -1.25 -15.33
CA PRO A 139 2.70 0.18 -15.17
C PRO A 139 3.04 0.87 -16.50
N TYR A 140 2.57 2.11 -16.68
CA TYR A 140 2.96 3.00 -17.78
C TYR A 140 2.90 2.34 -19.18
N ALA A 141 3.87 2.64 -20.04
CA ALA A 141 4.01 2.10 -21.39
C ALA A 141 4.52 0.65 -21.43
N LEU A 142 4.72 0.00 -20.28
CA LEU A 142 5.28 -1.35 -20.23
C LEU A 142 4.37 -2.37 -20.93
N ALA A 143 3.05 -2.19 -20.81
CA ALA A 143 2.09 -3.05 -21.52
C ALA A 143 2.25 -2.98 -23.05
N ARG A 144 2.70 -1.84 -23.59
CA ARG A 144 2.98 -1.67 -25.02
C ARG A 144 4.30 -2.32 -25.42
N LYS A 145 5.34 -2.19 -24.59
CA LYS A 145 6.69 -2.72 -24.88
C LYS A 145 6.80 -4.23 -24.66
N TYR A 146 6.13 -4.75 -23.63
CA TYR A 146 6.19 -6.15 -23.22
C TYR A 146 4.78 -6.67 -22.88
N PRO A 147 3.91 -6.90 -23.88
CA PRO A 147 2.51 -7.28 -23.63
C PRO A 147 2.36 -8.61 -22.89
N LYS A 148 3.25 -9.58 -23.15
CA LYS A 148 3.23 -10.90 -22.49
C LYS A 148 3.63 -10.84 -21.00
N ALA A 149 4.31 -9.78 -20.56
CA ALA A 149 4.74 -9.63 -19.17
C ALA A 149 3.55 -9.62 -18.18
N ALA A 150 2.36 -9.20 -18.62
CA ALA A 150 1.16 -9.17 -17.80
C ALA A 150 0.73 -10.56 -17.29
N TRP A 151 1.17 -11.64 -17.93
CA TRP A 151 0.80 -13.02 -17.63
C TRP A 151 1.84 -13.74 -16.77
N ASN A 152 3.03 -13.15 -16.62
CA ASN A 152 4.10 -13.73 -15.82
C ASN A 152 3.83 -13.54 -14.32
N LEU A 153 4.20 -14.53 -13.51
CA LEU A 153 4.07 -14.51 -12.06
C LEU A 153 4.78 -13.29 -11.43
N GLU A 154 5.96 -12.97 -11.97
CA GLU A 154 6.81 -11.88 -11.47
C GLU A 154 6.10 -10.52 -11.43
N TRP A 155 5.13 -10.30 -12.32
CA TRP A 155 4.37 -9.05 -12.41
C TRP A 155 3.10 -9.06 -11.58
N GLN A 156 2.67 -10.21 -11.07
CA GLN A 156 1.47 -10.31 -10.26
C GLN A 156 1.64 -9.56 -8.95
N TRP A 157 0.50 -9.14 -8.38
CA TRP A 157 0.49 -8.50 -7.07
C TRP A 157 1.02 -9.45 -6.01
N LEU A 158 1.89 -8.95 -5.14
CA LEU A 158 2.37 -9.71 -3.98
C LEU A 158 1.22 -10.02 -3.03
N PHE A 159 0.27 -9.09 -2.90
CA PHE A 159 -0.94 -9.24 -2.08
C PHE A 159 -2.20 -9.19 -2.96
N PRO A 160 -2.53 -10.28 -3.66
CA PRO A 160 -3.71 -10.35 -4.52
C PRO A 160 -5.01 -10.21 -3.72
N GLY A 161 -6.00 -9.54 -4.31
CA GLY A 161 -7.37 -9.48 -3.81
C GLY A 161 -8.07 -10.83 -3.94
N LYS A 162 -9.12 -11.06 -3.15
CA LYS A 162 -9.84 -12.34 -3.12
C LYS A 162 -10.60 -12.65 -4.41
N GLN A 163 -11.12 -11.61 -5.06
CA GLN A 163 -12.00 -11.74 -6.22
C GLN A 163 -11.34 -11.19 -7.48
N ILE A 164 -11.71 -11.76 -8.63
CA ILE A 164 -11.46 -11.17 -9.94
C ILE A 164 -12.37 -9.97 -10.12
N THR A 165 -11.81 -8.89 -10.63
CA THR A 165 -12.52 -7.63 -10.87
C THR A 165 -12.41 -7.22 -12.33
N THR A 166 -13.42 -6.55 -12.84
CA THR A 166 -13.37 -5.93 -14.17
C THR A 166 -12.63 -4.60 -14.07
N ASP A 167 -11.61 -4.40 -14.88
CA ASP A 167 -10.92 -3.12 -14.96
C ASP A 167 -11.83 -2.10 -15.68
N PRO A 168 -12.29 -1.02 -15.00
CA PRO A 168 -13.24 -0.08 -15.58
C PRO A 168 -12.68 0.69 -16.78
N ARG A 169 -11.36 0.71 -16.99
CA ARG A 169 -10.75 1.41 -18.13
C ARG A 169 -10.60 0.55 -19.38
N THR A 170 -10.55 -0.77 -19.22
CA THR A 170 -10.20 -1.69 -20.31
C THR A 170 -11.21 -2.81 -20.51
N GLY A 171 -12.16 -3.00 -19.59
CA GLY A 171 -13.13 -4.10 -19.62
C GLY A 171 -12.53 -5.47 -19.29
N ALA A 172 -11.21 -5.61 -19.22
CA ALA A 172 -10.56 -6.88 -18.94
C ALA A 172 -10.81 -7.35 -17.51
N ARG A 173 -11.17 -8.62 -17.35
CA ARG A 173 -11.31 -9.29 -16.06
C ARG A 173 -9.94 -9.76 -15.58
N ARG A 174 -9.54 -9.31 -14.40
CA ARG A 174 -8.23 -9.60 -13.82
C ARG A 174 -8.23 -9.46 -12.31
N ARG A 175 -7.24 -10.04 -11.66
CA ARG A 175 -7.04 -9.86 -10.22
C ARG A 175 -6.42 -8.49 -9.93
N HIS A 176 -7.02 -7.76 -9.00
CA HIS A 176 -6.42 -6.56 -8.43
C HIS A 176 -5.74 -6.88 -7.10
N HIS A 177 -4.87 -6.00 -6.59
CA HIS A 177 -4.37 -6.13 -5.23
C HIS A 177 -5.50 -5.98 -4.21
N ILE A 178 -5.28 -6.47 -2.99
CA ILE A 178 -6.23 -6.36 -1.88
C ILE A 178 -6.66 -4.89 -1.65
N HIS A 179 -7.93 -4.67 -1.31
CA HIS A 179 -8.45 -3.33 -1.12
C HIS A 179 -7.92 -2.68 0.18
N SER A 180 -7.52 -1.40 0.10
CA SER A 180 -6.90 -0.68 1.22
C SER A 180 -7.76 -0.65 2.48
N SER A 181 -9.08 -0.50 2.32
CA SER A 181 -10.01 -0.46 3.45
C SER A 181 -10.05 -1.77 4.25
N SER A 182 -9.72 -2.91 3.63
CA SER A 182 -9.65 -4.20 4.33
C SER A 182 -8.53 -4.18 5.36
N VAL A 183 -7.34 -3.76 4.93
CA VAL A 183 -6.13 -3.70 5.77
C VAL A 183 -6.28 -2.63 6.85
N GLN A 184 -6.79 -1.44 6.49
CA GLN A 184 -7.04 -0.36 7.46
C GLN A 184 -8.01 -0.78 8.57
N ARG A 185 -9.10 -1.48 8.20
CA ARG A 185 -10.06 -2.02 9.17
C ARG A 185 -9.42 -3.08 10.06
N SER A 186 -8.64 -4.00 9.49
CA SER A 186 -7.93 -5.02 10.27
C SER A 186 -6.91 -4.42 11.24
N VAL A 187 -6.12 -3.43 10.82
CA VAL A 187 -5.17 -2.74 11.70
C VAL A 187 -5.89 -2.01 12.83
N SER A 188 -6.99 -1.31 12.51
CA SER A 188 -7.81 -0.64 13.53
C SER A 188 -8.43 -1.64 14.51
N ARG A 189 -8.89 -2.80 14.02
CA ARG A 189 -9.44 -3.88 14.85
C ARG A 189 -8.38 -4.52 15.72
N ALA A 190 -7.17 -4.72 15.21
CA ALA A 190 -6.04 -5.26 15.96
C ALA A 190 -5.64 -4.34 17.12
N GLY A 191 -5.58 -3.02 16.88
CA GLY A 191 -5.34 -2.05 17.95
C GLY A 191 -6.35 -2.15 19.10
N ARG A 192 -7.64 -2.33 18.76
CA ARG A 192 -8.70 -2.55 19.75
C ARG A 192 -8.55 -3.88 20.50
N ARG A 193 -8.22 -4.97 19.80
CA ARG A 193 -8.00 -6.29 20.42
C ARG A 193 -6.77 -6.31 21.34
N ALA A 194 -5.73 -5.58 20.96
CA ALA A 194 -4.55 -5.35 21.78
C ALA A 194 -4.80 -4.39 22.97
N ARG A 195 -6.05 -3.95 23.18
CA ARG A 195 -6.48 -3.07 24.29
C ARG A 195 -5.68 -1.77 24.38
N LEU A 196 -5.27 -1.23 23.24
CA LEU A 196 -4.52 0.04 23.20
C LEU A 196 -5.49 1.22 23.31
N PRO A 197 -5.22 2.21 24.18
CA PRO A 197 -6.10 3.37 24.36
C PRO A 197 -6.11 4.29 23.13
N GLN A 198 -5.00 4.36 22.41
CA GLN A 198 -4.86 5.16 21.19
C GLN A 198 -5.37 4.42 19.94
N ARG A 199 -5.93 5.19 19.00
CA ARG A 199 -6.33 4.66 17.69
C ARG A 199 -5.11 4.21 16.89
N VAL A 200 -5.06 2.93 16.53
CA VAL A 200 -3.99 2.38 15.68
C VAL A 200 -4.36 2.43 14.20
N THR A 201 -3.43 2.89 13.36
CA THR A 201 -3.60 2.95 11.89
C THR A 201 -2.34 2.48 11.18
N CYS A 202 -2.44 2.16 9.88
CA CYS A 202 -1.28 1.82 9.05
C CYS A 202 -0.21 2.93 9.04
N HIS A 203 -0.65 4.20 9.12
CA HIS A 203 0.26 5.33 9.16
C HIS A 203 1.07 5.36 10.45
N ILE A 204 0.43 5.05 11.58
CA ILE A 204 1.10 4.96 12.89
C ILE A 204 2.13 3.83 12.91
N LEU A 205 1.82 2.66 12.35
CA LEU A 205 2.81 1.56 12.25
C LEU A 205 4.06 1.99 11.47
N ARG A 206 3.88 2.63 10.31
CA ARG A 206 5.00 3.19 9.54
C ARG A 206 5.75 4.27 10.33
N HIS A 207 5.03 5.13 11.04
CA HIS A 207 5.65 6.23 11.76
C HIS A 207 6.49 5.72 12.93
N SER A 208 5.97 4.74 13.69
CA SER A 208 6.71 4.03 14.73
C SER A 208 8.03 3.45 14.24
N PHE A 209 8.08 2.92 13.02
CA PHE A 209 9.35 2.47 12.44
C PHE A 209 10.37 3.58 12.29
N ALA A 210 9.97 4.72 11.73
CA ALA A 210 10.88 5.86 11.55
C ALA A 210 11.40 6.35 12.91
N THR A 211 10.54 6.43 13.93
CA THR A 211 10.95 6.84 15.28
C THR A 211 11.85 5.81 15.97
N HIS A 212 11.62 4.51 15.78
CA HIS A 212 12.42 3.46 16.41
C HIS A 212 13.79 3.23 15.75
N LEU A 213 14.06 3.91 14.63
CA LEU A 213 15.34 3.92 13.94
C LEU A 213 16.21 5.13 14.28
N LEU A 214 15.64 6.16 14.92
CA LEU A 214 16.38 7.28 15.50
C LEU A 214 16.95 6.85 16.86
#